data_AF-A0A1Q5IZW8-F1
#
_entry.id   AF-A0A1Q5IZW8-F1
#
_cell.length_a   1.000
_cell.length_b   1.000
_cell.length_c   1.000
_cell.angle_alpha   90.00
_cell.angle_beta   90.00
_cell.angle_gamma   90.00
#
_symmetry.space_group_name_H-M   'P 1'
#
loop_
_entity.id
_entity.type
_entity.pdbx_description
1 polymer ?
#
loop_
_entity_poly.entity_id
_entity_poly.type
_entity_poly.pdbx_seq_one_letter_code
_entity_poly.pdbx_strand_id
1 'polypeptide(L)' 'MAEQAMKIRMVWEETCSTHWGRPSHEVEEALIQAATRWGVPIDSTFTARAAHEIHAGSWE' A
#
# COMPACT_ATOMS: atom_id res chain seq x y z
N MET A 1 -10.15 1.74 11.49
CA MET A 1 -9.08 0.90 10.89
C MET A 1 -9.53 0.25 9.58
N ALA A 2 -10.72 -0.37 9.50
CA ALA A 2 -11.21 -1.01 8.26
C ALA A 2 -11.24 -0.09 7.02
N GLU A 3 -11.59 1.19 7.17
CA GLU A 3 -11.61 2.14 6.04
C GLU A 3 -10.22 2.38 5.44
N GLN A 4 -9.18 2.49 6.26
CA GLN A 4 -7.80 2.66 5.79
C GLN A 4 -7.30 1.39 5.09
N ALA A 5 -7.67 0.21 5.60
CA ALA A 5 -7.38 -1.06 4.94
C ALA A 5 -8.03 -1.17 3.56
N MET A 6 -9.30 -0.75 3.42
CA MET A 6 -9.99 -0.72 2.12
C MET A 6 -9.32 0.25 1.13
N LYS A 7 -8.92 1.44 1.60
CA LYS A 7 -8.21 2.43 0.78
C LYS A 7 -6.87 1.89 0.28
N ILE A 8 -6.08 1.28 1.15
CA ILE A 8 -4.81 0.65 0.76
C ILE A 8 -5.04 -0.52 -0.18
N ARG A 9 -6.06 -1.35 0.04
CA ARG A 9 -6.42 -2.46 -0.86
C ARG A 9 -6.66 -1.96 -2.28
N MET A 10 -7.50 -0.94 -2.43
CA MET A 10 -7.84 -0.33 -3.73
C MET A 10 -6.60 0.17 -4.47
N VAL A 11 -5.67 0.80 -3.74
CA VAL A 11 -4.42 1.32 -4.29
C VAL A 11 -3.42 0.20 -4.61
N TRP A 12 -3.37 -0.83 -3.76
CA TRP A 12 -2.53 -2.01 -3.93
C TRP A 12 -2.92 -2.83 -5.17
N GLU A 13 -4.19 -2.91 -5.52
CA GLU A 13 -4.63 -3.61 -6.73
C GLU A 13 -4.00 -3.05 -8.02
N GLU A 14 -3.64 -1.76 -8.05
CA GLU A 14 -2.90 -1.16 -9.17
C GLU A 14 -1.41 -1.53 -9.13
N THR A 15 -0.78 -1.47 -7.95
CA THR A 15 0.68 -1.59 -7.82
C THR A 15 1.16 -3.03 -7.62
N CYS A 16 0.28 -3.97 -7.26
CA CYS A 16 0.61 -5.35 -6.94
C CYS A 16 1.30 -6.10 -8.09
N SER A 17 0.94 -5.77 -9.34
CA SER A 17 1.50 -6.42 -10.52
C SER A 17 2.98 -6.06 -10.78
N THR A 18 3.48 -4.97 -10.19
CA THR A 18 4.83 -4.44 -10.44
C THR A 18 5.71 -4.38 -9.20
N HIS A 19 5.11 -4.35 -8.00
CA HIS A 19 5.81 -4.16 -6.73
C HIS A 19 5.73 -5.37 -5.79
N TRP A 20 5.24 -6.52 -6.26
CA TRP A 20 5.29 -7.77 -5.49
C TRP A 20 6.74 -8.17 -5.17
N GLY A 21 7.03 -8.44 -3.88
CA GLY A 21 8.36 -8.86 -3.43
C GLY A 21 9.44 -7.76 -3.44
N ARG A 22 9.07 -6.50 -3.71
CA ARG A 22 9.98 -5.36 -3.56
C ARG A 22 10.25 -5.04 -2.09
N PRO A 23 11.36 -4.34 -1.77
CA PRO A 23 11.59 -3.82 -0.43
C PRO A 23 10.40 -3.00 0.07
N SER A 24 10.12 -3.05 1.38
CA SER A 24 8.95 -2.36 1.96
C SER A 24 8.92 -0.84 1.70
N HIS A 25 10.08 -0.18 1.57
CA HIS A 25 10.11 1.25 1.24
C HIS A 25 9.64 1.54 -0.20
N GLU A 26 10.01 0.70 -1.18
CA GLU A 26 9.52 0.84 -2.56
C GLU A 26 8.00 0.59 -2.62
N VAL A 27 7.50 -0.37 -1.84
CA VAL A 27 6.06 -0.64 -1.72
C VAL A 27 5.33 0.55 -1.09
N GLU A 28 5.88 1.15 -0.04
CA GLU A 28 5.31 2.34 0.61
C GLU A 28 5.25 3.53 -0.35
N GLU A 29 6.33 3.82 -1.07
CA GLU A 29 6.36 4.89 -2.07
C GLU A 29 5.33 4.65 -3.18
N ALA A 30 5.21 3.40 -3.67
CA ALA A 30 4.22 3.04 -4.68
C ALA A 30 2.78 3.26 -4.19
N LEU A 31 2.49 2.90 -2.93
CA LEU A 31 1.17 3.13 -2.31
C LEU A 31 0.88 4.63 -2.17
N ILE A 32 1.86 5.45 -1.76
CA ILE A 32 1.68 6.90 -1.62
C ILE A 32 1.46 7.56 -2.98
N GLN A 33 2.23 7.18 -3.99
CA GLN A 33 2.09 7.72 -5.35
C GLN A 33 0.73 7.36 -5.96
N ALA A 34 0.31 6.10 -5.82
CA ALA A 34 -0.99 5.68 -6.32
C ALA A 34 -2.14 6.33 -5.51
N ALA A 35 -2.08 6.40 -4.19
CA ALA A 35 -3.07 7.12 -3.40
C ALA A 35 -3.19 8.61 -3.80
N THR A 36 -2.06 9.27 -4.09
CA THR A 36 -2.04 10.65 -4.59
C THR A 36 -2.71 10.76 -5.96
N ARG A 37 -2.45 9.82 -6.87
CA ARG A 37 -3.05 9.77 -8.22
C ARG A 37 -4.56 9.60 -8.17
N TRP A 38 -5.06 8.76 -7.27
CA TRP A 38 -6.48 8.46 -7.11
C TRP A 38 -7.20 9.42 -6.16
N GLY A 39 -6.49 10.37 -5.54
CA GLY A 39 -7.06 11.29 -4.55
C GLY A 39 -7.56 10.58 -3.29
N VAL A 40 -6.99 9.43 -2.95
CA VAL A 40 -7.38 8.61 -1.81
C VAL A 40 -6.57 9.02 -0.58
N PRO A 41 -7.18 9.57 0.47
CA PRO A 41 -6.44 9.97 1.68
C PRO A 41 -6.06 8.73 2.50
N ILE A 42 -4.80 8.34 2.42
CA ILE A 42 -4.19 7.26 3.22
C ILE A 42 -3.36 7.83 4.37
N ASP A 43 -3.37 7.13 5.51
CA ASP A 43 -2.55 7.47 6.67
C ASP A 43 -1.12 6.91 6.53
N SER A 44 -0.09 7.75 6.71
CA SER A 44 1.31 7.33 6.54
C SER A 44 1.73 6.21 7.50
N THR A 45 1.27 6.23 8.75
CA THR A 45 1.62 5.20 9.74
C THR A 45 1.02 3.85 9.37
N PHE A 46 -0.23 3.85 8.93
CA PHE A 46 -0.93 2.66 8.46
C PHE A 46 -0.34 2.16 7.13
N THR A 47 0.11 3.06 6.26
CA THR A 47 0.73 2.73 4.97
C THR A 47 2.08 2.04 5.15
N ALA A 48 2.94 2.54 6.03
CA ALA A 48 4.22 1.91 6.35
C ALA A 48 4.04 0.48 6.88
N ARG A 49 3.05 0.30 7.77
CA ARG A 49 2.70 -1.04 8.28
C ARG A 49 2.22 -1.96 7.16
N ALA A 50 1.29 -1.48 6.33
CA ALA A 50 0.76 -2.25 5.20
C ALA A 50 1.86 -2.63 4.21
N ALA A 51 2.78 -1.71 3.91
CA ALA A 51 3.91 -1.97 3.03
C ALA A 51 4.83 -3.05 3.59
N HIS A 52 5.02 -3.11 4.91
CA HIS A 52 5.76 -4.18 5.57
C HIS A 52 5.02 -5.53 5.50
N GLU A 53 3.71 -5.53 5.76
CA GLU A 53 2.87 -6.74 5.68
C GLU A 53 2.81 -7.30 4.24
N ILE A 54 2.73 -6.41 3.23
CA ILE A 54 2.79 -6.73 1.80
C ILE A 54 4.15 -7.33 1.43
N HIS A 55 5.24 -6.68 1.85
CA HIS A 55 6.60 -7.17 1.62
C HIS A 55 6.80 -8.56 2.24
N ALA A 56 6.29 -8.77 3.46
CA ALA A 56 6.37 -10.04 4.17
C ALA A 56 5.42 -11.12 3.61
N GLY A 57 4.60 -10.80 2.61
CA GLY A 57 3.60 -11.72 2.05
C GLY A 57 2.48 -12.09 3.03
N SER A 58 2.29 -11.30 4.09
CA SER A 58 1.28 -11.51 5.14
C SER A 58 0.06 -10.58 4.98
N TRP A 59 -0.03 -9.88 3.85
CA TRP A 59 -1.15 -8.99 3.52
C TRP A 59 -2.30 -9.80 2.89
N GLU A 60 -3.28 -10.16 3.72
CA GLU A 60 -4.50 -10.89 3.32
C GLU A 60 -5.75 -10.02 3.27
#